data_AF-A0A2A8HD76-F1
#
_entry.id   AF-A0A2A8HD76-F1
#
_cell.length_a   1.000
_cell.length_b   1.000
_cell.length_c   1.000
_cell.angle_alpha   90.00
_cell.angle_beta   90.00
_cell.angle_gamma   90.00
#
_symmetry.space_group_name_H-M   'P 1'
#
loop_
_entity.id
_entity.type
_entity.pdbx_description
1 polymer ?
#
loop_
_entity_poly.entity_id
_entity_poly.type
_entity_poly.pdbx_seq_one_letter_code
_entity_poly.pdbx_strand_id
1 'polypeptide(L)'
;MEHRNEFRVVKMCQVFGVSRNGYYAWLKGPISSQKNRKEQLIKQIRNEYLQSNQMYGSPKITKELQKQGVCVSQKTVARLM
;
A
#
# COMPACT_ATOMS: atom_id res chain seq x y z
N MET A 1 9.76 17.49 -11.03
CA MET A 1 9.60 16.38 -12.02
C MET A 1 9.07 16.98 -13.33
N GLU A 2 9.89 17.78 -14.02
CA GLU A 2 9.35 18.74 -14.99
C GLU A 2 9.43 18.30 -16.46
N HIS A 3 10.15 17.21 -16.80
CA HIS A 3 10.42 16.84 -18.20
C HIS A 3 10.08 15.37 -18.53
N ARG A 4 9.25 14.71 -17.70
CA ARG A 4 8.96 13.25 -17.81
C ARG A 4 8.31 12.85 -19.14
N ASN A 5 7.57 13.77 -19.77
CA ASN A 5 6.88 13.57 -21.05
C ASN A 5 7.59 14.21 -22.25
N GLU A 6 8.66 14.97 -22.03
CA GLU A 6 9.35 15.71 -23.09
C GLU A 6 10.28 14.81 -23.90
N PHE A 7 10.80 13.75 -23.28
CA PHE A 7 11.73 12.83 -23.92
C PHE A 7 11.16 11.41 -23.96
N ARG A 8 11.23 10.77 -25.14
CA ARG A 8 10.91 9.35 -25.27
C ARG A 8 11.81 8.54 -24.34
N VAL A 9 11.18 7.79 -23.42
CA VAL A 9 11.83 6.88 -22.46
C VAL A 9 12.90 5.99 -23.11
N VAL A 10 12.65 5.56 -24.36
CA VAL A 10 13.60 4.75 -25.15
C VAL A 10 14.94 5.47 -25.36
N LYS A 11 14.92 6.75 -25.76
CA LYS A 11 16.14 7.54 -25.96
C LYS A 11 16.88 7.76 -24.64
N MET A 12 16.15 8.06 -23.58
CA MET A 12 16.78 8.21 -22.25
C MET A 12 17.40 6.91 -21.76
N CYS A 13 16.72 5.78 -21.93
CA CYS A 13 17.27 4.46 -21.58
C CYS A 13 18.57 4.17 -22.32
N GLN A 14 18.66 4.54 -23.61
CA GLN A 14 19.90 4.41 -24.39
C GLN A 14 21.01 5.34 -23.88
N VAL A 15 20.70 6.62 -23.60
CA VAL A 15 21.67 7.60 -23.08
C VAL A 15 22.22 7.19 -21.72
N PHE A 16 21.37 6.69 -20.83
CA PHE A 16 21.74 6.26 -19.48
C PHE A 16 22.20 4.79 -19.41
N GLY A 17 22.26 4.07 -20.52
CA GLY A 17 22.69 2.66 -20.56
C GLY A 17 21.79 1.69 -19.79
N VAL A 18 20.53 2.05 -19.51
CA VAL A 18 19.59 1.22 -18.77
C VAL A 18 18.62 0.53 -19.73
N SER A 19 18.17 -0.68 -19.38
CA SER A 19 17.13 -1.34 -20.17
C SER A 19 15.77 -0.68 -19.94
N ARG A 20 14.92 -0.63 -20.98
CA ARG A 20 13.54 -0.13 -20.88
C ARG A 20 12.74 -0.86 -19.80
N ASN A 21 12.91 -2.18 -19.71
CA ASN A 21 12.31 -3.00 -18.65
C ASN A 21 12.82 -2.60 -17.27
N GLY A 22 14.12 -2.33 -17.10
CA GLY A 22 14.70 -1.85 -15.85
C GLY A 22 14.16 -0.49 -15.43
N TYR A 23 14.03 0.46 -16.37
CA TYR A 23 13.41 1.76 -16.12
C TYR A 23 11.98 1.61 -15.62
N TYR A 24 11.13 0.84 -16.29
CA TYR A 24 9.74 0.64 -15.87
C TYR A 24 9.61 -0.20 -14.59
N ALA A 25 10.52 -1.16 -14.35
CA ALA A 25 10.56 -1.91 -13.10
C ALA A 25 10.94 -1.03 -11.91
N TRP A 26 11.91 -0.13 -12.09
CA TRP A 26 12.26 0.90 -11.11
C TRP A 26 11.13 1.90 -10.91
N LEU A 27 10.48 2.34 -12.00
CA LEU A 27 9.36 3.28 -11.96
C LEU A 27 8.15 2.74 -11.22
N LYS A 28 7.80 1.47 -11.46
CA LYS A 28 6.73 0.80 -10.75
C LYS A 28 7.16 0.46 -9.33
N GLY A 29 8.44 0.18 -9.12
CA GLY A 29 8.95 -0.52 -7.95
C GLY A 29 8.27 -1.89 -7.80
N PRO A 30 8.93 -2.91 -7.27
CA PRO A 30 8.16 -4.00 -6.70
C PRO A 30 7.35 -3.38 -5.55
N ILE A 31 6.03 -3.29 -5.70
CA ILE A 31 5.15 -3.11 -4.55
C ILE A 31 5.40 -4.37 -3.71
N SER A 32 6.29 -4.24 -2.72
CA SER A 32 6.66 -5.36 -1.86
C SER A 32 5.38 -6.02 -1.38
N SER A 33 5.33 -7.35 -1.35
CA SER A 33 4.17 -8.11 -0.86
C SER A 33 3.71 -7.60 0.51
N GLN A 34 4.64 -7.05 1.30
CA GLN A 34 4.38 -6.41 2.57
C GLN A 34 3.60 -5.09 2.47
N LYS A 35 3.87 -4.25 1.45
CA LYS A 35 3.12 -3.01 1.20
C LYS A 35 1.69 -3.34 0.75
N ASN A 36 1.52 -4.37 -0.09
CA ASN A 36 0.20 -4.84 -0.48
C ASN A 36 -0.59 -5.37 0.73
N ARG A 37 0.02 -6.23 1.56
CA ARG A 37 -0.61 -6.75 2.78
C ARG A 37 -0.99 -5.64 3.77
N LYS A 38 -0.16 -4.59 3.88
CA LYS A 38 -0.48 -3.41 4.70
C LYS A 38 -1.67 -2.63 4.14
N GLU A 39 -1.72 -2.39 2.83
CA GLU A 39 -2.84 -1.72 2.17
C GLU A 39 -4.15 -2.49 2.34
N GLN A 40 -4.12 -3.82 2.21
CA GLN A 40 -5.28 -4.68 2.47
C GLN A 40 -5.75 -4.58 3.93
N LEU A 41 -4.82 -4.60 4.88
CA LEU A 41 -5.15 -4.44 6.30
C LEU A 41 -5.79 -3.08 6.60
N ILE A 42 -5.28 -2.00 6.00
CA ILE A 42 -5.86 -0.65 6.15
C ILE A 42 -7.29 -0.62 5.61
N LYS A 43 -7.55 -1.25 4.47
CA LYS A 43 -8.90 -1.34 3.89
C LYS A 43 -9.86 -2.08 4.82
N GLN A 44 -9.44 -3.21 5.39
CA GLN A 44 -10.27 -3.96 6.34
C GLN A 44 -10.59 -3.15 7.60
N ILE A 45 -9.58 -2.51 8.20
CA ILE A 45 -9.75 -1.63 9.37
C ILE A 45 -10.75 -0.51 9.08
N ARG A 46 -10.62 0.16 7.92
CA ARG A 46 -11.54 1.24 7.52
C ARG A 46 -12.95 0.73 7.31
N ASN A 47 -13.12 -0.44 6.69
CA ASN A 47 -14.44 -1.02 6.47
C ASN A 47 -15.13 -1.30 7.82
N GLU A 48 -14.43 -1.95 8.76
CA GLU A 48 -14.95 -2.23 10.11
C GLU A 48 -15.32 -0.95 10.86
N TYR A 49 -14.50 0.09 10.76
CA TYR A 49 -14.75 1.39 11.38
C TYR A 49 -16.01 2.05 10.83
N LEU A 50 -16.18 2.03 9.51
CA LEU A 50 -17.36 2.59 8.84
C LEU A 50 -18.63 1.78 9.16
N GLN A 51 -18.55 0.45 9.15
CA GLN A 51 -19.67 -0.43 9.54
C GLN A 51 -20.10 -0.21 10.99
N SER A 52 -19.15 0.12 11.86
CA SER A 52 -19.41 0.42 13.28
C SER A 52 -19.87 1.85 13.54
N ASN A 53 -20.30 2.59 12.51
CA ASN A 53 -20.65 4.02 12.59
C ASN A 53 -19.58 4.86 13.29
N GLN A 54 -18.29 4.53 13.08
CA GLN A 54 -17.14 5.24 13.66
C GLN A 54 -17.08 5.17 15.20
N MET A 55 -17.89 4.33 15.83
CA MET A 55 -18.01 4.25 17.28
C MET A 55 -16.97 3.29 17.89
N TYR A 56 -16.42 2.38 17.09
CA TYR A 56 -15.47 1.39 17.55
C TYR A 56 -14.04 1.91 17.43
N GLY A 57 -13.35 2.02 18.57
CA GLY A 57 -11.93 2.31 18.59
C GLY A 57 -11.06 1.09 18.26
N SER A 58 -9.75 1.30 18.29
CA SER A 58 -8.75 0.25 17.99
C SER A 58 -8.93 -1.08 18.74
N PRO A 59 -9.33 -1.15 20.04
CA PRO A 59 -9.47 -2.45 20.70
C PRO A 59 -10.69 -3.24 20.21
N LYS A 60 -11.81 -2.58 19.88
CA LYS A 60 -13.00 -3.28 19.36
C LYS A 60 -12.78 -3.76 17.93
N ILE A 61 -12.21 -2.93 17.07
CA ILE A 61 -11.87 -3.32 15.69
C ILE A 61 -10.83 -4.43 15.65
N THR A 62 -9.85 -4.42 16.55
CA THR A 62 -8.89 -5.53 16.65
C THR A 62 -9.59 -6.85 16.96
N LYS A 63 -10.59 -6.86 17.85
CA LYS A 63 -11.36 -8.06 18.18
C LYS A 63 -12.21 -8.54 16.99
N GLU A 64 -12.87 -7.63 16.28
CA GLU A 64 -13.66 -8.00 15.09
C GLU A 64 -12.79 -8.55 13.96
N LEU A 65 -11.65 -7.90 13.69
CA LEU A 65 -10.66 -8.40 12.72
C LEU A 65 -10.14 -9.79 13.10
N GLN A 66 -9.86 -10.03 14.38
CA GLN A 66 -9.43 -11.36 14.84
C GLN A 66 -10.53 -12.41 14.69
N LYS A 67 -11.81 -12.07 14.92
CA LYS A 67 -12.95 -12.98 14.65
C LYS A 67 -13.09 -13.30 13.16
N GLN A 68 -12.72 -12.36 12.29
CA GLN A 68 -12.67 -12.57 10.84
C GLN A 68 -11.41 -13.33 10.38
N GLY A 69 -10.58 -13.83 11.31
CA GLY A 69 -9.38 -14.60 11.02
C GLY A 69 -8.14 -13.74 10.70
N VAL A 70 -8.20 -12.43 10.92
CA VAL A 70 -7.07 -11.52 10.68
C VAL A 70 -6.20 -11.43 11.93
N CYS A 71 -5.00 -12.02 11.89
CA CYS A 71 -4.01 -11.88 12.96
C CYS A 71 -3.38 -10.48 12.93
N VAL A 72 -3.91 -9.56 13.74
CA VAL A 72 -3.39 -8.19 13.90
C VAL A 72 -3.33 -7.80 15.38
N SER A 73 -2.31 -7.02 15.75
CA SER A 73 -2.17 -6.47 17.10
C SER A 73 -2.90 -5.14 17.25
N GLN A 74 -3.40 -4.84 18.45
CA GLN A 74 -4.07 -3.56 18.73
C GLN A 74 -3.16 -2.36 18.42
N LYS A 75 -1.86 -2.45 18.75
CA LYS A 75 -0.88 -1.39 18.45
C LYS A 75 -0.77 -1.12 16.94
N THR A 76 -0.86 -2.18 16.13
CA THR A 76 -0.87 -2.05 14.67
C THR A 76 -2.15 -1.37 14.19
N VAL A 77 -3.32 -1.78 14.70
CA VAL A 77 -4.60 -1.15 14.35
C VAL A 77 -4.61 0.32 14.75
N ALA A 78 -4.20 0.65 15.98
CA ALA A 78 -4.13 2.03 16.48
C ALA A 78 -3.19 2.94 15.68
N ARG A 79 -2.17 2.37 15.02
CA ARG A 79 -1.25 3.11 14.13
C ARG A 79 -1.82 3.31 12.72
N LEU A 80 -2.77 2.47 12.30
CA LEU A 80 -3.30 2.43 10.94
C LEU A 80 -4.71 3.02 10.80
N MET A 81 -5.46 3.10 11.90
CA MET A 81 -6.65 3.93 12.03
C MET A 81 -6.26 5.41 11.98
#